data_AF-A0A1M4YAV8-F1
#
_entry.id   AF-A0A1M4YAV8-F1
#
_cell.length_a   1.000
_cell.length_b   1.000
_cell.length_c   1.000
_cell.angle_alpha   90.00
_cell.angle_beta   90.00
_cell.angle_gamma   90.00
#
_symmetry.space_group_name_H-M   'P 1'
#
loop_
_entity.id
_entity.type
_entity.pdbx_description
1 polymer ?
#
loop_
_entity_poly.entity_id
_entity_poly.type
_entity_poly.pdbx_seq_one_letter_code
_entity_poly.pdbx_strand_id
1 'polypeptide(L)'
;MDTIVQSQSLRFLWLEITGRCQLECVHCYAESGPNGTHGSMSVNDWKRVIEDAASLGVSTVQFIGGEPTLHPEFISLLETATKTSGC
;
A
#
# COMPACT_ATOMS: atom_id res chain seq x y z
N MET A 1 28.76 -26.44 6.65
CA MET A 1 28.33 -25.36 7.55
C MET A 1 27.43 -24.48 6.71
N ASP A 2 26.28 -25.05 6.35
CA ASP A 2 25.32 -24.45 5.44
C ASP A 2 24.35 -23.66 6.29
N THR A 3 24.69 -22.40 6.54
CA THR A 3 23.74 -21.44 7.10
C THR A 3 22.70 -21.17 6.04
N ILE A 4 21.69 -22.04 5.95
CA ILE A 4 20.46 -21.76 5.21
C ILE A 4 19.85 -20.53 5.91
N VAL A 5 20.05 -19.36 5.31
CA VAL A 5 19.18 -18.22 5.56
C VAL A 5 17.81 -18.68 5.10
N GLN A 6 16.95 -19.10 6.04
CA GLN A 6 15.54 -19.31 5.75
C GLN A 6 15.02 -18.00 5.14
N SER A 7 14.59 -18.06 3.88
CA SER A 7 13.90 -16.96 3.22
C SER A 7 12.73 -16.54 4.10
N GLN A 8 12.85 -15.41 4.79
CA GLN A 8 11.73 -14.85 5.53
C GLN A 8 10.69 -14.46 4.49
N SER A 9 9.56 -15.17 4.49
CA SER A 9 8.39 -14.82 3.68
C SER A 9 8.00 -13.37 4.00
N LEU A 10 7.86 -12.55 2.96
CA LEU A 10 7.42 -11.17 3.07
C LEU A 10 5.99 -11.20 3.60
N ARG A 11 5.71 -10.79 4.85
CA ARG A 11 4.38 -10.99 5.44
C ARG A 11 3.45 -9.79 5.36
N PHE A 12 4.00 -8.60 5.19
CA PHE A 12 3.27 -7.37 5.43
C PHE A 12 3.69 -6.28 4.43
N LEU A 13 2.71 -5.52 3.92
CA LEU A 13 2.90 -4.49 2.89
C LEU A 13 2.22 -3.17 3.30
N TRP A 14 3.01 -2.09 3.39
CA TRP A 14 2.50 -0.73 3.44
C TRP A 14 2.37 -0.14 2.03
N LEU A 15 1.20 0.40 1.72
CA LEU A 15 0.93 1.08 0.44
C LEU A 15 0.57 2.53 0.69
N GLU A 16 1.54 3.43 0.51
CA GLU A 16 1.33 4.87 0.50
C GLU A 16 0.70 5.30 -0.82
N ILE A 17 -0.64 5.25 -0.89
CA ILE A 17 -1.38 5.43 -2.15
C ILE A 17 -1.71 6.89 -2.46
N THR A 18 -1.60 7.79 -1.48
CA THR A 18 -1.89 9.21 -1.69
C THR A 18 -1.22 10.10 -0.66
N GLY A 19 -0.83 11.31 -1.04
CA GLY A 19 -0.51 12.40 -0.12
C GLY A 19 -1.70 13.33 0.19
N ARG A 20 -2.90 13.07 -0.35
CA ARG A 20 -4.09 13.86 -0.01
C ARG A 20 -4.58 13.49 1.38
N CYS A 21 -4.83 14.51 2.19
CA CYS A 21 -5.39 14.37 3.53
C CYS A 21 -6.35 15.52 3.82
N GLN A 22 -7.38 15.29 4.62
CA GLN A 22 -8.30 16.32 5.11
C GLN A 22 -7.67 17.22 6.19
N LEU A 23 -6.50 16.86 6.72
CA LEU A 23 -5.80 17.57 7.79
C LEU A 23 -4.44 18.09 7.30
N GLU A 24 -3.90 19.11 7.99
CA GLU A 24 -2.54 19.65 7.81
C GLU A 24 -1.79 19.59 9.15
N CYS A 25 -1.45 18.37 9.58
CA CYS A 25 -0.87 18.15 10.90
C CYS A 25 0.60 18.62 10.95
N VAL A 26 0.96 19.44 11.94
CA VAL A 26 2.34 19.97 12.13
C VAL A 26 3.42 18.89 12.33
N HIS A 27 3.02 17.67 12.67
CA HIS A 27 3.89 16.52 12.93
C HIS A 27 3.80 15.45 11.83
N CYS A 28 3.17 15.75 10.68
CA CYS A 28 3.03 14.79 9.59
C CYS A 28 4.38 14.59 8.89
N TYR A 29 4.97 13.39 9.02
CA TYR A 29 6.26 13.09 8.37
C TYR A 29 6.17 13.13 6.83
N ALA A 30 4.99 12.85 6.27
CA ALA A 30 4.75 12.75 4.83
C ALA A 30 4.29 14.08 4.20
N GLU A 31 4.19 15.16 5.00
CA GLU A 31 3.69 16.46 4.55
C GLU A 31 2.36 16.38 3.77
N SER A 32 1.53 15.38 4.13
CA SER A 32 0.24 15.17 3.51
C SER A 32 -0.74 16.28 3.88
N GLY A 33 -1.63 16.60 2.94
CA GLY A 33 -2.60 17.68 3.14
C GLY A 33 -3.62 17.80 2.02
N PRO A 34 -4.52 18.80 2.08
CA PRO A 34 -5.60 18.99 1.11
C PRO A 34 -5.12 19.12 -0.34
N ASN A 35 -3.90 19.64 -0.51
CA ASN A 35 -3.23 19.89 -1.78
C ASN A 35 -2.26 18.77 -2.20
N GLY A 36 -2.20 17.67 -1.46
CA GLY A 36 -1.38 16.52 -1.83
C GLY A 36 -1.79 15.89 -3.17
N THR A 37 -0.95 15.01 -3.70
CA THR A 37 -1.23 14.30 -4.96
C THR A 37 -1.52 12.82 -4.70
N HIS A 38 -1.96 12.09 -5.73
CA HIS A 38 -2.08 10.62 -5.69
C HIS A 38 -0.81 9.92 -6.22
N GLY A 39 0.28 10.67 -6.41
CA GLY A 39 1.49 10.18 -7.07
C GLY A 39 1.30 9.99 -8.59
N SER A 40 2.17 9.20 -9.20
CA SER A 40 2.19 8.92 -10.64
C SER A 40 1.80 7.48 -11.01
N MET A 41 1.65 6.59 -10.02
CA MET A 41 1.26 5.21 -10.25
C MET A 41 -0.20 5.13 -10.67
N SER A 42 -0.48 4.38 -11.74
CA SER A 42 -1.84 4.06 -12.13
C SER A 42 -2.45 3.02 -11.19
N VAL A 43 -3.78 2.87 -11.22
CA VAL A 43 -4.47 1.81 -10.48
C VAL A 43 -3.93 0.41 -10.83
N ASN A 44 -3.55 0.18 -12.09
CA ASN A 44 -3.03 -1.11 -12.53
C ASN A 44 -1.63 -1.38 -11.98
N ASP A 45 -0.84 -0.33 -11.73
CA ASP A 45 0.47 -0.47 -11.10
C ASP A 45 0.33 -0.92 -9.65
N TRP A 46 -0.62 -0.32 -8.91
CA TRP A 46 -0.92 -0.73 -7.54
C TRP A 46 -1.46 -2.15 -7.44
N LYS A 47 -2.38 -2.53 -8.33
CA LYS A 47 -2.93 -3.90 -8.37
C LYS A 47 -1.83 -4.94 -8.60
N ARG A 48 -0.94 -4.68 -9.54
CA ARG A 48 0.21 -5.53 -9.82
C ARG A 48 1.13 -5.65 -8.60
N VAL A 49 1.40 -4.55 -7.89
CA VAL A 49 2.19 -4.60 -6.65
C VAL A 49 1.53 -5.48 -5.58
N ILE A 50 0.20 -5.40 -5.42
CA ILE A 50 -0.53 -6.24 -4.46
C ILE A 50 -0.43 -7.72 -4.83
N GLU A 51 -0.62 -8.05 -6.11
CA GLU A 51 -0.55 -9.42 -6.64
C GLU A 51 0.86 -10.01 -6.51
N ASP A 52 1.89 -9.26 -6.92
CA ASP A 52 3.29 -9.65 -6.80
C ASP A 52 3.66 -9.86 -5.33
N ALA A 53 3.25 -8.95 -4.44
CA ALA A 53 3.53 -9.06 -3.01
C ALA A 53 2.87 -10.30 -2.38
N ALA A 54 1.63 -10.60 -2.74
CA ALA A 54 0.95 -11.81 -2.27
C ALA A 54 1.66 -13.08 -2.75
N SER A 55 2.18 -13.09 -3.99
CA SER A 55 2.98 -14.21 -4.51
C SER A 55 4.29 -14.46 -3.72
N LEU A 56 4.79 -13.43 -3.02
CA LEU A 56 5.95 -13.50 -2.13
C LEU A 56 5.58 -13.85 -0.67
N GLY A 57 4.30 -14.08 -0.41
CA GLY A 57 3.74 -14.52 0.87
C GLY A 57 3.16 -13.41 1.74
N VAL A 58 2.92 -12.21 1.19
CA VAL A 58 2.25 -11.15 1.95
C VAL A 58 0.86 -11.59 2.30
N SER A 59 0.49 -11.39 3.56
CA SER A 59 -0.84 -11.71 4.06
C SER A 59 -1.50 -10.58 4.82
N THR A 60 -0.89 -9.40 4.82
CA THR A 60 -1.47 -8.22 5.42
C THR A 60 -1.06 -7.00 4.61
N VAL A 61 -2.06 -6.31 4.09
CA VAL A 61 -1.90 -5.04 3.39
C VAL A 61 -2.47 -3.93 4.27
N GLN A 62 -1.70 -2.88 4.49
CA GLN A 62 -2.19 -1.66 5.11
C GLN A 62 -2.02 -0.50 4.13
N PHE A 63 -3.14 0.07 3.73
CA PHE A 63 -3.17 1.32 2.96
C PHE A 63 -2.84 2.49 3.90
N ILE A 64 -1.88 3.30 3.50
CA ILE A 64 -1.36 4.45 4.25
C ILE A 64 -1.21 5.67 3.30
N GLY A 65 -0.61 6.74 3.83
CA GLY A 65 -0.27 7.98 3.14
C GLY A 65 -0.81 9.17 3.92
N GLY A 66 -1.53 10.04 3.22
CA GLY A 66 -2.47 10.96 3.85
C GLY A 66 -3.66 10.18 4.41
N GLU A 67 -4.87 10.49 3.93
CA GLU A 67 -6.06 9.69 4.24
C GLU A 67 -6.33 8.73 3.07
N PRO A 68 -6.08 7.40 3.22
CA PRO A 68 -6.18 6.46 2.11
C PRO A 68 -7.54 6.44 1.42
N THR A 69 -8.63 6.71 2.16
CA THR A 69 -9.99 6.71 1.60
C THR A 69 -10.23 7.88 0.63
N LEU A 70 -9.34 8.87 0.57
CA LEU A 70 -9.41 9.97 -0.41
C LEU A 70 -8.80 9.61 -1.77
N HIS A 71 -8.11 8.48 -1.90
CA HIS A 71 -7.65 8.01 -3.21
C HIS A 71 -8.86 7.58 -4.07
N PRO A 72 -8.99 8.06 -5.32
CA PRO A 72 -10.19 7.81 -6.14
C PRO A 72 -10.44 6.31 -6.40
N GLU A 73 -9.38 5.51 -6.40
CA GLU A 73 -9.43 4.07 -6.65
C GLU A 73 -9.39 3.24 -5.35
N PHE A 74 -9.55 3.84 -4.17
CA PHE A 74 -9.40 3.14 -2.88
C PHE A 74 -10.20 1.83 -2.82
N ILE A 75 -11.48 1.86 -3.20
CA ILE A 75 -12.34 0.66 -3.23
C ILE A 75 -11.81 -0.39 -4.21
N SER A 76 -11.36 0.03 -5.40
CA SER A 76 -10.78 -0.85 -6.42
C SER A 76 -9.52 -1.57 -5.91
N LEU A 77 -8.67 -0.86 -5.15
CA LEU A 77 -7.47 -1.42 -4.53
C LEU A 77 -7.78 -2.34 -3.36
N LEU A 78 -8.74 -1.95 -2.52
CA LEU A 78 -9.22 -2.79 -1.41
C LEU A 78 -9.79 -4.11 -1.92
N GLU A 79 -10.61 -4.06 -2.98
CA GLU A 79 -11.13 -5.26 -3.62
C GLU A 79 -10.02 -6.15 -4.15
N THR A 80 -9.00 -5.60 -4.82
CA THR A 80 -7.85 -6.39 -5.26
C THR A 80 -7.14 -7.04 -4.07
N ALA A 81 -6.85 -6.28 -3.01
CA ALA A 81 -6.20 -6.83 -1.82
C ALA A 81 -6.99 -7.98 -1.18
N THR A 82 -8.32 -7.87 -1.07
CA THR A 82 -9.17 -8.91 -0.47
C THR A 82 -9.44 -10.13 -1.37
N LYS A 83 -9.23 -10.01 -2.69
CA LYS A 83 -9.46 -11.09 -3.66
C LYS A 83 -8.18 -11.86 -4.00
N THR A 84 -7.02 -11.27 -3.75
CA THR A 84 -5.72 -11.91 -4.02
C THR A 84 -5.39 -12.92 -2.93
N SER A 85 -5.25 -14.20 -3.32
CA SER A 85 -4.87 -15.30 -2.44
C SER A 85 -3.61 -14.97 -1.64
N GLY A 86 -3.71 -14.96 -0.32
CA GLY A 86 -2.61 -14.62 0.58
C GLY A 86 -2.99 -13.48 1.51
N CYS A 87 -3.71 -12.47 1.01
CA CYS A 87 -4.13 -11.26 1.71
C CYS A 87 -5.57 -11.29 2.22
#